data_AF-A0A2N5N7U7-F1
#
_entry.id   AF-A0A2N5N7U7-F1
#
_cell.length_a   1.000
_cell.length_b   1.000
_cell.length_c   1.000
_cell.angle_alpha   90.00
_cell.angle_beta   90.00
_cell.angle_gamma   90.00
#
_symmetry.space_group_name_H-M   'P 1'
#
loop_
_entity.id
_entity.type
_entity.pdbx_description
1 polymer ?
#
loop_
_entity_poly.entity_id
_entity_poly.type
_entity_poly.pdbx_seq_one_letter_code
_entity_poly.pdbx_strand_id
1 'polypeptide(L)'
;MPKYRIIVDLSDRALYLLDGDIVVRQFPIAVGKMLTRTPTGEYTIINKQLNPGGPFGALWMGLSKPHYGIHGTNDPASIGRAVSHGCIRMHNEDVLELSALVPLGTRVTIRP
;
A
#
# COMPACT_ATOMS: atom_id res chain seq x y z
N MET A 1 6.19 5.81 -21.27
CA MET A 1 5.81 6.02 -19.85
C MET A 1 6.12 4.73 -19.11
N PRO A 2 6.71 4.78 -17.90
CA PRO A 2 6.98 3.59 -17.11
C PRO A 2 5.70 2.79 -16.89
N LYS A 3 5.74 1.46 -17.04
CA LYS A 3 4.58 0.60 -16.77
C LYS A 3 4.70 0.07 -15.34
N TYR A 4 4.53 0.98 -14.38
CA TYR A 4 4.62 0.62 -12.98
C TYR A 4 3.51 -0.36 -12.58
N ARG A 5 3.88 -1.37 -11.79
CA ARG A 5 2.96 -2.24 -11.05
C ARG A 5 3.44 -2.40 -9.61
N ILE A 6 2.48 -2.59 -8.71
CA ILE A 6 2.72 -2.82 -7.30
C ILE A 6 2.43 -4.29 -6.99
N ILE A 7 3.32 -4.94 -6.25
CA ILE A 7 3.08 -6.25 -5.64
C ILE A 7 3.12 -6.07 -4.13
N VAL A 8 2.04 -6.45 -3.46
CA VAL A 8 1.93 -6.53 -2.01
C VAL A 8 2.03 -7.99 -1.62
N ASP A 9 3.07 -8.32 -0.86
CA ASP A 9 3.31 -9.66 -0.37
C ASP A 9 3.01 -9.70 1.14
N LEU A 10 1.96 -10.42 1.52
CA LEU A 10 1.48 -10.46 2.89
C LEU A 10 2.39 -11.29 3.81
N SER A 11 3.07 -12.30 3.25
CA SER A 11 4.03 -13.15 3.96
C SER A 11 5.31 -12.38 4.28
N ASP A 12 5.84 -11.65 3.29
CA ASP A 12 7.03 -10.82 3.46
C ASP A 12 6.74 -9.54 4.26
N ARG A 13 5.47 -9.15 4.36
CA ARG A 13 5.05 -7.83 4.87
C ARG A 13 5.78 -6.71 4.13
N ALA A 14 5.82 -6.84 2.81
CA ALA A 14 6.50 -5.91 1.92
C ALA A 14 5.61 -5.48 0.75
N LEU A 15 5.82 -4.24 0.31
CA LEU A 15 5.31 -3.72 -0.95
C LEU A 15 6.49 -3.51 -1.90
N TYR A 16 6.41 -4.13 -3.06
CA TYR A 16 7.39 -4.01 -4.15
C TYR A 16 6.81 -3.14 -5.25
N LEU A 17 7.55 -2.11 -5.67
CA LEU A 17 7.25 -1.34 -6.88
C LEU A 17 8.12 -1.86 -8.01
N LEU A 18 7.49 -2.24 -9.12
CA LEU A 18 8.17 -2.77 -10.30
C LEU A 18 7.99 -1.84 -11.50
N ASP A 19 9.06 -1.65 -12.27
CA ASP A 19 8.98 -1.14 -13.64
C ASP A 19 9.20 -2.31 -14.61
N GLY A 20 8.12 -2.76 -15.26
CA GLY A 20 8.11 -4.05 -15.93
C GLY A 20 8.34 -5.21 -14.95
N ASP A 21 9.43 -5.96 -15.16
CA ASP A 21 9.81 -7.11 -14.32
C ASP A 21 10.90 -6.80 -13.29
N ILE A 22 11.38 -5.55 -13.25
CA ILE A 22 12.46 -5.13 -12.35
C ILE A 22 11.85 -4.47 -11.11
N VAL A 23 12.20 -4.96 -9.92
CA VAL A 23 11.89 -4.29 -8.65
C VAL A 23 12.75 -3.04 -8.54
N VAL A 24 12.12 -1.87 -8.51
CA VAL A 24 12.79 -0.56 -8.41
C VAL A 24 12.76 0.03 -7.00
N ARG A 25 11.77 -0.38 -6.19
CA ARG A 25 11.66 -0.06 -4.76
C ARG A 25 11.03 -1.20 -3.98
N GLN A 26 11.36 -1.28 -2.70
CA GLN A 26 10.74 -2.16 -1.73
C GLN A 26 10.49 -1.37 -0.44
N PHE A 27 9.30 -1.55 0.13
CA PHE A 27 8.87 -0.85 1.34
C PHE A 27 8.34 -1.85 2.37
N PRO A 28 8.68 -1.71 3.66
CA PRO A 28 8.03 -2.48 4.72
C PRO A 28 6.59 -2.00 4.92
N ILE A 29 5.66 -2.93 5.20
CA ILE A 29 4.24 -2.60 5.38
C ILE A 29 3.64 -3.25 6.63
N ALA A 30 2.57 -2.66 7.14
CA ALA A 30 1.65 -3.35 8.04
C ALA A 30 0.42 -3.86 7.28
N VAL A 31 -0.07 -5.03 7.66
CA VAL A 31 -1.20 -5.72 7.01
C VAL A 31 -2.30 -6.05 8.01
N GLY A 32 -3.43 -6.54 7.49
CA GLY A 32 -4.58 -6.93 8.29
C GLY A 32 -4.27 -8.04 9.31
N LYS A 33 -4.86 -7.96 10.51
CA LYS A 33 -4.88 -9.08 11.48
C LYS A 33 -5.56 -10.32 10.89
N MET A 34 -5.38 -11.48 11.52
CA MET A 34 -5.96 -12.76 11.05
C MET A 34 -7.48 -12.71 10.80
N LEU A 35 -8.24 -11.97 11.60
CA LEU A 35 -9.70 -11.83 11.48
C LEU A 35 -10.13 -10.71 10.50
N THR A 36 -9.21 -9.83 10.13
CA THR A 36 -9.44 -8.68 9.23
C THR A 36 -8.34 -8.65 8.17
N ARG A 37 -8.08 -9.81 7.56
CA ARG A 37 -6.98 -10.01 6.62
C ARG A 37 -7.09 -9.03 5.46
N THR A 38 -5.93 -8.56 5.00
CA THR A 38 -5.85 -7.82 3.75
C THR A 38 -6.29 -8.75 2.61
N PRO A 39 -7.28 -8.37 1.80
CA PRO A 39 -7.85 -9.27 0.79
C PRO A 39 -6.89 -9.41 -0.40
N THR A 40 -6.50 -10.64 -0.71
CA THR A 40 -5.71 -10.96 -1.91
C THR A 40 -6.49 -10.68 -3.19
N GLY A 41 -5.80 -10.47 -4.32
CA GLY A 41 -6.40 -10.24 -5.63
C GLY A 41 -5.73 -9.13 -6.43
N GLU A 42 -6.36 -8.77 -7.54
CA GLU A 42 -5.92 -7.71 -8.44
C GLU A 42 -6.77 -6.46 -8.25
N TYR A 43 -6.10 -5.32 -8.08
CA TYR A 43 -6.71 -4.02 -7.86
C TYR A 43 -6.01 -2.93 -8.68
N THR A 44 -6.54 -1.72 -8.65
CA THR A 44 -5.90 -0.53 -9.19
C THR A 44 -5.97 0.63 -8.21
N ILE A 45 -5.04 1.59 -8.33
CA ILE A 45 -5.12 2.88 -7.62
C ILE A 45 -6.21 3.73 -8.27
N ILE A 46 -7.26 4.09 -7.53
CA ILE A 46 -8.42 4.84 -8.06
C ILE A 46 -8.44 6.31 -7.64
N ASN A 47 -7.84 6.65 -6.50
CA ASN A 47 -7.74 8.03 -6.02
C ASN A 47 -6.54 8.20 -5.09
N LYS A 48 -6.22 9.47 -4.82
CA LYS A 48 -5.17 9.86 -3.88
C LYS A 48 -5.64 11.07 -3.09
N GLN A 49 -5.39 11.07 -1.78
CA GLN A 49 -5.68 12.19 -0.90
C GLN A 49 -4.44 12.50 -0.06
N LEU A 50 -3.94 13.73 -0.19
CA LEU A 50 -2.84 14.26 0.62
C LEU A 50 -3.37 14.70 2.00
N ASN A 51 -2.55 14.48 3.03
CA ASN A 51 -2.80 14.89 4.41
C ASN A 51 -4.19 14.51 4.97
N PRO A 52 -4.65 13.24 4.85
CA PRO A 52 -5.89 12.80 5.48
C PRO A 52 -5.82 12.84 7.01
N GLY A 53 -4.61 12.77 7.58
CA GLY A 53 -4.39 12.80 9.03
C GLY A 53 -4.88 11.55 9.75
N GLY A 54 -4.83 11.59 11.08
CA GLY A 54 -5.25 10.50 11.95
C GLY A 54 -4.57 9.15 11.60
N PRO A 55 -5.30 8.03 11.59
CA PRO A 55 -4.72 6.71 11.30
C PRO A 55 -4.20 6.55 9.87
N PHE A 56 -4.56 7.46 8.96
CA PHE A 56 -4.15 7.44 7.55
C PHE A 56 -2.85 8.19 7.28
N GLY A 57 -2.36 8.96 8.25
CA GLY A 57 -1.07 9.64 8.18
C GLY A 57 -1.01 10.69 7.06
N ALA A 58 0.11 10.72 6.35
CA ALA A 58 0.43 11.76 5.37
C ALA A 58 -0.29 11.63 4.03
N LEU A 59 -0.74 10.42 3.67
CA LEU A 59 -1.41 10.18 2.37
C LEU A 59 -2.28 8.93 2.42
N TRP A 60 -3.39 8.99 1.69
CA TRP A 60 -4.25 7.86 1.35
C TRP A 60 -4.24 7.60 -0.17
N MET A 61 -4.08 6.35 -0.58
CA MET A 61 -4.30 5.86 -1.95
C MET A 61 -5.38 4.79 -1.95
N GLY A 62 -6.54 5.11 -2.52
CA GLY A 62 -7.66 4.18 -2.61
C GLY A 62 -7.41 3.07 -3.62
N LEU A 63 -7.76 1.83 -3.26
CA LEU A 63 -7.81 0.70 -4.18
C LEU A 63 -9.18 0.64 -4.86
N SER A 64 -9.27 -0.07 -5.99
CA SER A 64 -10.53 -0.43 -6.67
C SER A 64 -11.45 -1.37 -5.88
N LYS A 65 -11.20 -1.53 -4.57
CA LYS A 65 -12.04 -2.22 -3.60
C LYS A 65 -12.54 -1.20 -2.57
N PRO A 66 -13.86 -1.00 -2.44
CA PRO A 66 -14.42 -0.05 -1.49
C PRO A 66 -13.87 -0.25 -0.07
N HIS A 67 -13.47 0.85 0.57
CA HIS A 67 -12.91 0.90 1.94
C HIS A 67 -11.47 0.39 2.12
N TYR A 68 -10.78 -0.05 1.05
CA TYR A 68 -9.39 -0.50 1.12
C TYR A 68 -8.45 0.49 0.44
N GLY A 69 -7.26 0.63 1.00
CA GLY A 69 -6.25 1.56 0.52
C GLY A 69 -4.85 1.22 1.00
N ILE A 70 -3.88 1.86 0.35
CA ILE A 70 -2.50 1.97 0.81
C ILE A 70 -2.36 3.36 1.42
N HIS A 71 -1.94 3.45 2.68
CA HIS A 71 -1.88 4.73 3.37
C HIS A 71 -0.71 4.81 4.35
N GLY A 72 -0.40 6.04 4.79
CA GLY A 72 0.58 6.29 5.83
C GLY A 72 0.11 5.83 7.22
N THR A 73 0.71 6.32 8.28
CA THR A 73 0.21 6.00 9.63
C THR A 73 0.60 7.06 10.66
N ASN A 74 -0.18 7.17 11.73
CA ASN A 74 0.20 7.88 12.96
C ASN A 74 0.85 6.96 14.00
N ASP A 75 0.98 5.66 13.70
CA ASP A 75 1.64 4.67 14.56
C ASP A 75 2.75 3.96 13.79
N PRO A 76 3.95 4.57 13.66
CA PRO A 76 5.07 3.99 12.90
C PRO A 76 5.53 2.62 13.43
N ALA A 77 5.31 2.35 14.73
CA ALA A 77 5.64 1.06 15.32
C ALA A 77 4.72 -0.07 14.85
N SER A 78 3.62 0.23 14.14
CA SER A 78 2.76 -0.77 13.52
C SER A 78 3.34 -1.41 12.25
N ILE A 79 4.32 -0.77 11.60
CA ILE A 79 4.91 -1.25 10.36
C ILE A 79 5.69 -2.54 10.59
N GLY A 80 5.58 -3.49 9.63
CA GLY A 80 6.14 -4.83 9.75
C GLY A 80 5.32 -5.79 10.59
N ARG A 81 4.09 -5.43 10.99
CA ARG A 81 3.20 -6.26 11.83
C ARG A 81 1.83 -6.48 11.17
N ALA A 82 1.17 -7.58 11.54
CA ALA A 82 -0.22 -7.86 11.15
C ALA A 82 -1.17 -7.24 12.20
N VAL A 83 -1.46 -5.94 12.07
CA VAL A 83 -2.19 -5.17 13.09
C VAL A 83 -3.31 -4.28 12.55
N SER A 84 -3.47 -4.20 11.23
CA SER A 84 -4.50 -3.35 10.62
C SER A 84 -5.87 -4.05 10.53
N HIS A 85 -6.90 -3.29 10.15
CA HIS A 85 -8.23 -3.79 9.83
C HIS A 85 -8.38 -4.21 8.35
N GLY A 86 -7.26 -4.42 7.65
CA GLY A 86 -7.24 -4.88 6.25
C GLY A 86 -6.54 -3.94 5.28
N CYS A 87 -6.41 -2.65 5.61
CA CYS A 87 -5.62 -1.70 4.82
C CYS A 87 -4.11 -1.96 4.94
N ILE A 88 -3.37 -1.54 3.91
CA ILE A 88 -1.91 -1.61 3.86
C ILE A 88 -1.37 -0.31 4.45
N ARG A 89 -0.62 -0.40 5.54
CA ARG A 89 0.04 0.78 6.16
C ARG A 89 1.50 0.84 5.74
N MET A 90 1.98 2.05 5.52
CA MET A 90 3.38 2.38 5.20
C MET A 90 3.88 3.47 6.15
N HIS A 91 5.20 3.66 6.22
CA HIS A 91 5.73 4.90 6.78
C HIS A 91 5.26 6.09 5.94
N ASN A 92 5.12 7.25 6.58
CA ASN A 92 4.61 8.46 5.91
C ASN A 92 5.52 8.92 4.76
N GLU A 93 6.83 8.77 4.90
CA GLU A 93 7.80 9.06 3.84
C GLU A 93 7.65 8.09 2.67
N ASP A 94 7.55 6.78 2.93
CA ASP A 94 7.42 5.75 1.91
C ASP A 94 6.13 5.92 1.08
N VAL A 95 5.00 6.21 1.72
CA VAL A 95 3.73 6.38 1.01
C VAL A 95 3.74 7.63 0.13
N LEU A 96 4.44 8.69 0.56
CA LEU A 96 4.62 9.90 -0.23
C LEU A 96 5.53 9.64 -1.43
N GLU A 97 6.64 8.92 -1.25
CA GLU A 97 7.52 8.49 -2.35
C GLU A 97 6.76 7.63 -3.36
N LEU A 98 6.07 6.58 -2.90
CA LEU A 98 5.29 5.69 -3.74
C LEU A 98 4.26 6.47 -4.56
N SER A 99 3.52 7.37 -3.92
CA SER A 99 2.50 8.20 -4.57
C SER A 99 3.08 9.14 -5.62
N ALA A 100 4.29 9.66 -5.44
CA ALA A 100 4.94 10.50 -6.45
C ALA A 100 5.31 9.71 -7.71
N LEU A 101 5.56 8.40 -7.59
CA LEU A 101 5.99 7.54 -8.69
C LEU A 101 4.83 6.95 -9.49
N VAL A 102 3.76 6.50 -8.82
CA VAL A 102 2.70 5.69 -9.47
C VAL A 102 1.50 6.54 -9.90
N PRO A 103 1.08 6.56 -11.16
CA PRO A 103 -0.15 7.26 -11.56
C PRO A 103 -1.44 6.56 -11.08
N LEU A 104 -2.58 7.23 -11.23
CA LEU A 104 -3.88 6.56 -11.11
C LEU A 104 -3.99 5.45 -12.18
N GLY A 105 -4.68 4.37 -11.85
CA GLY A 105 -4.79 3.18 -12.70
C GLY A 105 -3.63 2.20 -12.58
N THR A 106 -2.56 2.52 -11.84
CA THR A 106 -1.48 1.56 -11.55
C THR A 106 -2.05 0.29 -10.93
N ARG A 107 -1.67 -0.87 -11.49
CA ARG A 107 -2.09 -2.19 -11.01
C ARG A 107 -1.43 -2.50 -9.67
N VAL A 108 -2.22 -3.06 -8.76
CA VAL A 108 -1.83 -3.53 -7.44
C VAL A 108 -2.24 -4.99 -7.32
N THR A 109 -1.26 -5.89 -7.23
CA THR A 109 -1.48 -7.31 -6.96
C THR A 109 -1.22 -7.58 -5.48
N ILE A 110 -2.19 -8.14 -4.76
CA ILE A 110 -2.04 -8.56 -3.37
C ILE A 110 -2.01 -10.09 -3.32
N ARG A 111 -0.91 -10.66 -2.84
CA ARG A 111 -0.69 -12.11 -2.77
C ARG A 111 -0.37 -12.56 -1.34
N PRO A 112 -0.71 -13.81 -0.98
CA PRO A 112 -0.49 -14.34 0.37
C PRO A 112 0.98 -14.35 0.75
#